data_AF-A0A2E7BHL7-F1
#
_entry.id   AF-A0A2E7BHL7-F1
#
_cell.length_a   1.000
_cell.length_b   1.000
_cell.length_c   1.000
_cell.angle_alpha   90.00
_cell.angle_beta   90.00
_cell.angle_gamma   90.00
#
_symmetry.space_group_name_H-M   'P 1'
#
loop_
_entity.id
_entity.type
_entity.pdbx_description
1 polymer ?
#
loop_
_entity_poly.entity_id
_entity_poly.type
_entity_poly.pdbx_seq_one_letter_code
_entity_poly.pdbx_strand_id
1 'polypeptide(L)'
;MPTYDYSRLPANMRGGMQRYLEQGLRPGGCLTAILANDLLGAVGRADETTLAGLWSICAFIHSHAPGNAYGSYEAVDEWCKAGGINRGEEA
;
A
#
# COMPACT_ATOMS: atom_id res chain seq x y z
N MET A 1 -5.44 6.47 16.74
CA MET A 1 -5.47 5.69 15.48
C MET A 1 -5.98 6.58 14.35
N PRO A 2 -5.14 6.95 13.37
CA PRO A 2 -5.61 7.62 12.17
C PRO A 2 -6.68 6.76 11.49
N THR A 3 -7.86 7.34 11.25
CA THR A 3 -8.98 6.63 10.63
C THR A 3 -8.80 6.64 9.12
N TYR A 4 -8.14 5.61 8.58
CA TYR A 4 -7.98 5.46 7.14
C TYR A 4 -9.30 5.05 6.49
N ASP A 5 -9.78 5.83 5.53
CA ASP A 5 -10.94 5.47 4.73
C ASP A 5 -10.55 4.53 3.58
N TYR A 6 -10.49 3.23 3.87
CA TYR A 6 -10.20 2.20 2.87
C TYR A 6 -11.38 1.98 1.89
N SER A 7 -12.53 2.61 2.09
CA SER A 7 -13.72 2.42 1.25
C SER A 7 -13.46 2.82 -0.22
N ARG A 8 -12.55 3.77 -0.43
CA ARG A 8 -12.09 4.26 -1.75
C ARG A 8 -11.23 3.27 -2.54
N LEU A 9 -10.69 2.25 -1.88
CA LEU A 9 -9.91 1.20 -2.54
C LEU A 9 -10.83 0.08 -3.04
N PRO A 10 -10.46 -0.62 -4.12
CA PRO A 10 -11.19 -1.80 -4.55
C PRO A 10 -11.16 -2.88 -3.48
N ALA A 11 -12.28 -3.60 -3.32
CA ALA A 11 -12.52 -4.48 -2.17
C ALA A 11 -11.45 -5.56 -1.99
N ASN A 12 -10.90 -6.08 -3.08
CA ASN A 12 -9.82 -7.07 -3.11
C ASN A 12 -8.49 -6.53 -2.54
N MET A 13 -8.25 -5.21 -2.55
CA MET A 13 -7.00 -4.60 -2.09
C MET A 13 -7.08 -3.98 -0.70
N ARG A 14 -8.29 -3.72 -0.17
CA ARG A 14 -8.50 -3.11 1.15
C ARG A 14 -7.75 -3.85 2.26
N GLY A 15 -7.94 -5.16 2.33
CA GLY A 15 -7.31 -5.98 3.38
C GLY A 15 -5.79 -6.04 3.27
N GLY A 16 -5.25 -6.04 2.04
CA GLY A 16 -3.80 -5.99 1.81
C GLY A 16 -3.19 -4.64 2.21
N MET A 17 -3.85 -3.55 1.81
CA MET A 17 -3.40 -2.20 2.16
C MET A 17 -3.45 -1.94 3.67
N GLN A 18 -4.52 -2.38 4.34
CA GLN A 18 -4.67 -2.22 5.78
C GLN A 18 -3.54 -2.92 6.53
N ARG A 19 -3.30 -4.20 6.25
CA ARG A 19 -2.22 -4.97 6.88
C ARG A 19 -0.84 -4.39 6.59
N TYR A 20 -0.64 -3.86 5.39
CA TYR A 20 0.60 -3.20 5.02
C TYR A 20 0.85 -1.92 5.84
N LEU A 21 -0.12 -1.00 5.88
CA LEU A 21 0.04 0.27 6.59
C LEU A 21 0.05 0.09 8.11
N GLU A 22 -0.85 -0.74 8.64
CA GLU A 22 -1.00 -0.89 10.09
C GLU A 22 0.05 -1.82 10.70
N GLN A 23 0.37 -2.93 10.02
CA GLN A 23 1.20 -4.02 10.57
C GLN A 23 2.54 -4.22 9.85
N GLY A 24 2.80 -3.47 8.76
CA GLY A 24 3.99 -3.68 7.94
C GLY A 24 4.01 -5.04 7.25
N LEU A 25 2.86 -5.69 7.04
CA LEU A 25 2.84 -6.98 6.36
C LEU A 25 3.01 -6.81 4.86
N ARG A 26 3.96 -7.56 4.29
CA ARG A 26 4.26 -7.53 2.86
C ARG A 26 3.02 -7.87 2.03
N PRO A 27 2.55 -6.95 1.17
CA PRO A 27 1.36 -7.17 0.35
C PRO A 27 1.69 -8.04 -0.87
N GLY A 28 0.65 -8.38 -1.64
CA GLY A 28 0.82 -9.11 -2.91
C GLY A 28 1.67 -8.33 -3.93
N GLY A 29 2.17 -9.03 -4.95
CA GLY A 29 3.11 -8.47 -5.94
C GLY A 29 2.58 -7.28 -6.75
N CYS A 30 1.28 -7.24 -7.03
CA CYS A 30 0.65 -6.10 -7.70
C CYS A 30 0.65 -4.85 -6.79
N LEU A 31 0.15 -4.98 -5.56
CA LEU A 31 0.12 -3.87 -4.60
C LEU A 31 1.53 -3.40 -4.21
N THR A 32 2.48 -4.32 -4.08
CA THR A 32 3.90 -3.99 -3.86
C THR A 32 4.46 -3.13 -4.99
N ALA A 33 4.16 -3.46 -6.25
CA ALA A 33 4.60 -2.67 -7.40
C ALA A 33 3.99 -1.25 -7.41
N ILE A 34 2.70 -1.13 -7.06
CA ILE A 34 2.04 0.18 -6.92
C ILE A 34 2.73 1.02 -5.83
N LEU A 35 2.97 0.43 -4.65
CA LEU A 35 3.65 1.10 -3.54
C LEU A 35 5.10 1.47 -3.89
N ALA A 36 5.79 0.66 -4.69
CA ALA A 36 7.14 0.94 -5.17
C ALA A 36 7.18 1.93 -6.36
N ASN A 37 6.05 2.53 -6.74
CA ASN A 37 5.90 3.42 -7.90
C ASN A 37 6.25 2.77 -9.25
N ASP A 38 6.21 1.44 -9.32
CA ASP A 38 6.37 0.64 -10.54
C ASP A 38 4.99 0.34 -11.14
N LEU A 39 4.37 1.39 -11.72
CA LEU A 39 3.04 1.28 -12.31
C LEU A 39 3.00 0.33 -13.51
N LEU A 40 4.11 0.22 -14.27
CA LEU A 40 4.20 -0.68 -15.41
C LEU A 40 4.17 -2.15 -14.95
N GLY A 41 4.97 -2.48 -13.93
CA GLY A 41 4.97 -3.81 -13.30
C GLY A 41 3.67 -4.11 -12.55
N ALA A 42 2.99 -3.09 -12.03
CA ALA A 42 1.66 -3.23 -11.43
C ALA A 42 0.61 -3.59 -12.48
N VAL A 43 0.54 -2.85 -13.59
CA VAL A 43 -0.43 -3.07 -14.69
C VAL A 43 -0.27 -4.46 -15.30
N GLY A 44 0.96 -4.94 -15.51
CA GLY A 44 1.21 -6.29 -16.04
C GLY A 44 0.76 -7.43 -15.12
N ARG A 45 0.45 -7.14 -13.85
CA ARG A 45 0.02 -8.13 -12.84
C ARG A 45 -1.37 -7.82 -12.28
N ALA A 46 -1.99 -6.74 -12.72
CA ALA A 46 -3.24 -6.25 -12.17
C ALA A 46 -4.43 -6.94 -12.85
N ASP A 47 -5.40 -7.35 -12.04
CA ASP A 47 -6.72 -7.73 -12.54
C ASP A 47 -7.50 -6.49 -13.03
N GLU A 48 -8.54 -6.70 -13.84
CA GLU A 48 -9.39 -5.62 -14.38
C GLU A 48 -9.93 -4.68 -13.30
N THR A 49 -10.30 -5.21 -12.13
CA THR A 49 -10.79 -4.41 -10.99
C THR A 49 -9.70 -3.51 -10.39
N THR A 50 -8.47 -4.03 -10.32
CA THR A 50 -7.30 -3.29 -9.82
C THR A 50 -6.90 -2.19 -10.80
N LEU A 51 -6.93 -2.49 -12.09
CA LEU A 51 -6.70 -1.52 -13.16
C LEU A 51 -7.70 -0.37 -13.13
N ALA A 52 -8.99 -0.70 -13.03
CA ALA A 52 -10.05 0.31 -12.92
C ALA A 52 -9.91 1.19 -11.67
N GLY A 53 -9.39 0.62 -10.58
CA GLY A 53 -9.15 1.31 -9.30
C GLY A 53 -7.76 1.95 -9.17
N LEU A 54 -6.86 1.83 -10.15
CA LEU A 54 -5.45 2.19 -10.00
C LEU A 54 -5.26 3.66 -9.58
N TRP A 55 -6.01 4.58 -10.20
CA TRP A 55 -5.98 5.99 -9.84
C TRP A 55 -6.38 6.22 -8.38
N SER A 56 -7.46 5.59 -7.92
CA SER A 56 -7.94 5.69 -6.53
C SER A 56 -6.91 5.16 -5.54
N ILE A 57 -6.20 4.08 -5.90
CA ILE A 57 -5.12 3.50 -5.09
C ILE A 57 -3.95 4.49 -4.98
N CYS A 58 -3.48 5.03 -6.10
CA CYS A 58 -2.38 6.00 -6.10
C CYS A 58 -2.73 7.26 -5.32
N ALA A 59 -3.94 7.80 -5.51
CA ALA A 59 -4.43 8.96 -4.78
C ALA A 59 -4.53 8.67 -3.27
N PHE A 60 -5.00 7.49 -2.89
CA PHE A 60 -5.05 7.08 -1.49
C PHE A 60 -3.66 7.04 -0.87
N ILE A 61 -2.68 6.39 -1.52
CA ILE A 61 -1.30 6.30 -1.03
C ILE A 61 -0.71 7.71 -0.87
N HIS A 62 -0.80 8.55 -1.89
CA HIS A 62 -0.24 9.90 -1.85
C HIS A 62 -0.85 10.78 -0.74
N SER A 63 -2.14 10.60 -0.44
CA SER A 63 -2.83 11.43 0.57
C SER A 63 -2.78 10.86 1.99
N HIS A 64 -2.62 9.55 2.17
CA HIS A 64 -2.79 8.89 3.48
C HIS A 64 -1.58 8.08 3.92
N ALA A 65 -0.80 7.51 3.01
CA ALA A 65 0.36 6.72 3.39
C ALA A 65 1.50 7.65 3.86
N PRO A 66 2.27 7.24 4.88
CA PRO A 66 3.43 8.01 5.30
C PRO A 66 4.53 7.92 4.24
N GLY A 67 5.30 9.00 4.07
CA GLY A 67 6.24 9.14 2.96
C GLY A 67 7.39 8.12 2.93
N ASN A 68 7.67 7.43 4.03
CA ASN A 68 8.64 6.34 4.11
C ASN A 68 8.04 4.95 3.81
N ALA A 69 6.72 4.85 3.63
CA ALA A 69 6.02 3.60 3.35
C ALA A 69 5.82 3.32 1.85
N TYR A 70 6.29 4.17 0.96
CA TYR A 70 6.12 3.99 -0.49
C TYR A 70 7.18 4.80 -1.26
N GLY A 71 7.27 4.55 -2.57
CA GLY A 71 8.15 5.29 -3.49
C GLY A 71 9.24 4.44 -4.15
N SER A 72 9.69 3.37 -3.48
CA SER A 72 10.62 2.38 -4.03
C SER A 72 10.42 1.02 -3.37
N TYR A 73 10.94 -0.04 -3.99
CA TYR A 73 10.91 -1.38 -3.40
C TYR A 73 11.65 -1.44 -2.05
N GLU A 74 12.71 -0.64 -1.89
CA GLU A 74 13.44 -0.50 -0.63
C GLU A 74 12.58 0.16 0.45
N ALA A 75 11.89 1.26 0.13
CA ALA A 75 10.99 1.92 1.09
C ALA A 75 9.90 0.98 1.59
N VAL A 76 9.34 0.16 0.68
CA VAL A 76 8.34 -0.85 1.02
C VAL A 76 8.90 -1.94 1.94
N ASP A 77 10.13 -2.40 1.67
CA ASP A 77 10.79 -3.41 2.50
C ASP A 77 11.15 -2.87 3.89
N GLU A 78 11.70 -1.66 3.97
CA GLU A 78 12.01 -0.98 5.22
C GLU A 78 10.75 -0.74 6.06
N TRP A 79 9.64 -0.36 5.42
CA TRP A 79 8.35 -0.25 6.09
C TRP A 79 7.85 -1.58 6.67
N CYS A 80 8.03 -2.67 5.91
CA CYS A 80 7.67 -3.99 6.37
C CYS A 80 8.53 -4.42 7.57
N LYS A 81 9.84 -4.15 7.53
CA LYS A 81 10.76 -4.40 8.65
C LYS A 81 10.44 -3.54 9.86
N ALA A 82 10.03 -2.29 9.63
CA ALA A 82 9.59 -1.36 10.66
C ALA A 82 8.27 -1.79 11.31
N GLY A 83 7.51 -2.73 10.72
CA GLY A 83 6.29 -3.27 11.32
C GLY A 83 5.07 -2.35 11.22
N GLY A 84 5.07 -1.43 10.24
CA GLY A 84 3.97 -0.50 10.02
C GLY A 84 3.82 0.56 11.11
N ILE A 85 2.66 1.23 11.11
CA ILE A 85 2.37 2.34 12.04
C ILE A 85 2.34 1.84 13.50
N ASN A 86 1.78 0.65 13.75
CA ASN A 86 1.56 0.19 15.11
C ASN A 86 2.85 -0.09 15.88
N ARG A 87 3.97 -0.43 15.20
CA ARG A 87 5.24 -0.69 15.90
C ARG A 87 5.94 0.59 16.36
N GLY A 88 5.65 1.73 15.74
CA GLY A 88 6.18 3.03 16.18
C GLY A 88 5.55 3.55 17.48
N GLU A 89 4.42 3.00 17.92
CA GLU A 89 3.72 3.38 19.15
C GLU A 89 4.11 2.52 20.39
N GLU A 90 4.89 1.44 20.21
CA GLU A 90 5.37 0.58 21.32
C GLU A 90 6.79 0.91 21.81
N ALA A 91 7.40 2.02 21.35
CA ALA A 91 8.75 2.46 21.73
C ALA A 91 8.75 3.57 22.79
#